data_AF-A0A817C606-F1
#
_entry.id   AF-A0A817C606-F1
#
_cell.length_a   1.000
_cell.length_b   1.000
_cell.length_c   1.000
_cell.angle_alpha   90.00
_cell.angle_beta   90.00
_cell.angle_gamma   90.00
#
_symmetry.space_group_name_H-M   'P 1'
#
loop_
_entity.id
_entity.type
_entity.pdbx_description
1 polymer ?
#
loop_
_entity_poly.entity_id
_entity_poly.type
_entity_poly.pdbx_seq_one_letter_code
_entity_poly.pdbx_strand_id
1 'polypeptide(L)'
;MHKIFLYDFIIIGKSIVEQFRSSLSNTNNDIHAKLMSHYPEIADWCWLLWKAFPNIKWLALINFPILLMATINMPPAPAGEFPSWFLVGFIFNFILYRYAHNWWEKYAYIFSIAMSCGVAICGFIIFFALQLNHTSFPQWWGLGGLNGDGCPLDSANFSGVIPTDRYI
;
A
#
# COMPACT_ATOMS: atom_id res chain seq x y z
N MET A 1 -12.75 28.88 19.82
CA MET A 1 -11.53 28.26 19.28
C MET A 1 -10.74 27.54 20.38
N HIS A 2 -10.07 28.24 21.32
CA HIS A 2 -9.20 27.60 22.34
C HIS A 2 -9.90 26.60 23.30
N LYS A 3 -11.17 26.82 23.65
CA LYS A 3 -11.93 25.92 24.54
C LYS A 3 -12.36 24.59 23.89
N ILE A 4 -12.45 24.54 22.57
CA ILE A 4 -12.83 23.33 21.82
C ILE A 4 -11.65 22.36 21.81
N PHE A 5 -10.44 22.84 21.51
CA PHE A 5 -9.22 22.03 21.55
C PHE A 5 -8.91 21.43 22.94
N LEU A 6 -9.18 22.17 24.02
CA LEU A 6 -9.00 21.65 25.38
C LEU A 6 -9.99 20.55 25.72
N TYR A 7 -11.24 20.66 25.25
CA TYR A 7 -12.27 19.66 25.48
C TYR A 7 -11.98 18.37 24.70
N ASP A 8 -11.61 18.51 23.43
CA ASP A 8 -11.21 17.37 22.59
C ASP A 8 -9.98 16.67 23.17
N PHE A 9 -8.95 17.41 23.59
CA PHE A 9 -7.73 16.82 24.18
C PHE A 9 -8.00 16.04 25.47
N ILE A 10 -8.88 16.52 26.34
CA ILE A 10 -9.21 15.85 27.61
C ILE A 10 -10.03 14.57 27.37
N ILE A 11 -10.96 14.60 26.41
CA ILE A 11 -11.81 13.43 26.09
C ILE A 11 -11.01 12.37 25.32
N ILE A 12 -10.25 12.77 24.30
CA ILE A 12 -9.38 11.87 23.56
C ILE A 12 -8.32 11.26 24.50
N GLY A 13 -7.75 12.07 25.39
CA GLY A 13 -6.70 11.62 26.32
C GLY A 13 -7.19 10.51 27.26
N LYS A 14 -8.40 10.65 27.81
CA LYS A 14 -9.00 9.60 28.65
C LYS A 14 -9.28 8.32 27.85
N SER A 15 -9.82 8.46 26.64
CA SER A 15 -10.13 7.30 25.78
C SER A 15 -8.87 6.50 25.42
N ILE A 16 -7.75 7.18 25.13
CA ILE A 16 -6.47 6.52 24.81
C ILE A 16 -5.93 5.76 26.02
N VAL A 17 -5.95 6.35 27.21
CA VAL A 17 -5.43 5.70 28.43
C VAL A 17 -6.27 4.48 28.81
N GLU A 18 -7.58 4.55 28.65
CA GLU A 18 -8.50 3.44 28.90
C GLU A 18 -8.28 2.29 27.91
N GLN A 19 -8.13 2.59 26.62
CA GLN A 19 -7.82 1.59 25.59
C GLN A 19 -6.44 0.95 25.81
N PHE A 20 -5.44 1.75 26.19
CA PHE A 20 -4.09 1.26 26.49
C PHE A 20 -4.08 0.36 27.72
N ARG A 21 -4.74 0.78 28.81
CA ARG A 21 -4.87 -0.03 30.04
C ARG A 21 -5.66 -1.31 29.80
N SER A 22 -6.75 -1.24 29.04
CA SER A 22 -7.55 -2.40 28.66
C SER A 22 -6.72 -3.42 27.88
N SER A 23 -5.96 -2.95 26.88
CA SER A 23 -5.06 -3.81 26.06
C SER A 23 -3.98 -4.51 26.89
N LEU A 24 -3.40 -3.80 27.88
CA LEU A 24 -2.42 -4.38 28.81
C LEU A 24 -3.06 -5.41 29.76
N SER A 25 -4.29 -5.16 30.24
CA SER A 25 -4.97 -6.06 31.17
C SER A 25 -5.51 -7.33 30.50
N ASN A 26 -5.93 -7.25 29.23
CA ASN A 26 -6.53 -8.35 28.50
C ASN A 26 -5.52 -9.27 27.81
N THR A 27 -4.27 -8.81 27.60
CA THR A 27 -3.19 -9.57 26.94
C THR A 27 -3.01 -11.01 27.47
N ASN A 28 -3.19 -11.23 28.78
CA ASN A 28 -3.01 -12.56 29.39
C ASN A 28 -4.21 -13.51 29.19
N ASN A 29 -5.39 -12.97 28.86
CA ASN A 29 -6.63 -13.73 28.69
C ASN A 29 -7.16 -13.72 27.25
N ASP A 30 -6.56 -12.93 26.37
CA ASP A 30 -6.96 -12.85 24.97
C ASP A 30 -6.77 -14.20 24.29
N ILE A 31 -7.87 -14.70 23.72
CA ILE A 31 -7.88 -15.93 22.92
C ILE A 31 -6.85 -15.81 21.80
N HIS A 32 -6.64 -14.60 21.25
CA HIS A 32 -5.63 -14.32 20.24
C HIS A 32 -4.20 -14.60 20.72
N ALA A 33 -3.83 -14.24 21.96
CA ALA A 33 -2.49 -14.51 22.52
C ALA A 33 -2.29 -16.00 22.81
N LYS A 34 -3.34 -16.69 23.26
CA LYS A 34 -3.35 -18.16 23.46
C LYS A 34 -3.34 -18.93 22.13
N LEU A 35 -3.95 -18.37 21.10
CA LEU A 35 -3.91 -18.90 19.75
C LEU A 35 -2.51 -18.70 19.16
N MET A 36 -1.93 -17.51 19.30
CA MET A 36 -0.56 -17.20 18.85
C MET A 36 0.51 -18.09 19.51
N SER A 37 0.32 -18.56 20.75
CA SER A 37 1.26 -19.48 21.39
C SER A 37 1.16 -20.93 20.92
N HIS A 38 0.05 -21.30 20.26
CA HIS A 38 -0.20 -22.65 19.76
C HIS A 38 -0.07 -22.79 18.24
N TYR A 39 0.00 -21.67 17.52
CA TYR A 39 0.15 -21.66 16.07
C TYR A 39 1.64 -21.55 15.73
N PRO A 40 2.22 -22.52 15.00
CA PRO A 40 3.59 -22.39 14.50
C PRO A 40 3.68 -21.20 13.55
N GLU A 41 4.76 -20.43 13.66
CA GLU A 41 4.98 -19.22 12.87
C GLU A 41 4.98 -19.55 11.36
N ILE A 42 4.16 -18.84 10.57
CA ILE A 42 3.97 -19.15 9.15
C ILE A 42 4.97 -18.37 8.29
N ALA A 43 5.92 -19.10 7.69
CA ALA A 43 6.30 -19.09 6.27
C ALA A 43 7.66 -19.81 6.09
N ASP A 44 7.67 -21.13 6.23
CA ASP A 44 8.89 -21.94 6.24
C ASP A 44 9.72 -21.78 4.95
N TRP A 45 9.11 -21.46 3.81
CA TRP A 45 9.84 -21.30 2.55
C TRP A 45 10.80 -20.10 2.56
N CYS A 46 10.44 -18.99 3.20
CA CYS A 46 11.35 -17.84 3.41
C CYS A 46 12.54 -18.23 4.28
N TRP A 47 12.27 -18.98 5.35
CA TRP A 47 13.29 -19.47 6.27
C TRP A 47 14.18 -20.53 5.62
N LEU A 48 13.61 -21.42 4.81
CA LEU A 48 14.33 -22.41 4.01
C LEU A 48 15.20 -21.76 2.94
N LEU A 49 14.72 -20.69 2.29
CA LEU A 49 15.52 -19.91 1.32
C LEU A 49 16.70 -19.21 2.01
N TRP A 50 16.48 -18.63 3.19
CA TRP A 50 17.56 -18.03 3.99
C TRP A 50 18.59 -19.08 4.43
N LYS A 51 18.14 -20.28 4.80
CA LYS A 51 19.00 -21.42 5.18
C LYS A 51 19.74 -22.07 4.01
N ALA A 52 19.13 -22.08 2.82
CA ALA A 52 19.72 -22.66 1.60
C ALA A 52 20.77 -21.75 0.96
N PHE A 53 20.66 -20.42 1.14
CA PHE A 53 21.58 -19.43 0.56
C PHE A 53 22.28 -18.55 1.63
N PRO A 54 23.10 -19.13 2.53
CA PRO A 54 23.77 -18.38 3.61
C PRO A 54 24.82 -17.37 3.11
N ASN A 55 25.31 -17.53 1.87
CA ASN A 55 26.33 -16.65 1.29
C ASN A 55 25.78 -15.28 0.85
N ILE A 56 24.46 -15.12 0.72
CA ILE A 56 23.87 -13.92 0.12
C ILE A 56 23.23 -13.02 1.19
N LYS A 57 24.08 -12.22 1.85
CA LYS A 57 23.69 -11.37 3.00
C LYS A 57 22.58 -10.36 2.69
N TRP A 58 22.40 -9.96 1.43
CA TRP A 58 21.33 -9.03 1.03
C TRP A 58 19.91 -9.65 1.13
N LEU A 59 19.80 -10.98 1.16
CA LEU A 59 18.52 -11.69 1.08
C LEU A 59 17.82 -11.66 2.46
N ALA A 60 18.62 -11.53 3.53
CA ALA A 60 18.15 -11.26 4.88
C ALA A 60 17.67 -9.80 5.07
N LEU A 61 18.08 -8.88 4.18
CA LEU A 61 17.69 -7.47 4.23
C LEU A 61 16.34 -7.21 3.55
N ILE A 62 15.83 -8.20 2.80
CA ILE A 62 14.57 -8.12 2.08
C ILE A 62 13.44 -8.60 2.99
N ASN A 63 12.46 -7.73 3.24
CA ASN A 63 11.23 -8.08 3.95
C ASN A 63 10.23 -8.74 2.99
N PHE A 64 10.29 -10.07 2.90
CA PHE A 64 9.36 -10.87 2.09
C PHE A 64 7.86 -10.61 2.38
N PRO A 65 7.42 -10.39 3.64
CA PRO A 65 6.03 -10.05 3.91
C PRO A 65 5.59 -8.76 3.21
N ILE A 66 6.45 -7.74 3.19
CA ILE A 66 6.15 -6.43 2.56
C ILE A 66 6.08 -6.57 1.04
N LEU A 67 6.96 -7.37 0.44
CA LEU A 67 6.93 -7.64 -1.00
C LEU A 67 5.65 -8.38 -1.41
N LEU A 68 5.26 -9.41 -0.65
CA LEU A 68 4.04 -10.16 -0.93
C LEU A 68 2.80 -9.30 -0.73
N MET A 69 2.76 -8.46 0.31
CA MET A 69 1.69 -7.48 0.53
C MET A 69 1.57 -6.49 -0.63
N ALA A 70 2.69 -6.00 -1.17
CA ALA A 70 2.69 -5.08 -2.30
C ALA A 70 2.10 -5.71 -3.57
N THR A 71 2.27 -7.03 -3.75
CA THR A 71 1.77 -7.76 -4.93
C THR A 71 0.33 -8.26 -4.82
N ILE A 72 -0.36 -8.07 -3.68
CA ILE A 72 -1.76 -8.54 -3.53
C ILE A 72 -2.70 -7.84 -4.52
N ASN A 73 -2.41 -6.59 -4.89
CA ASN A 73 -3.23 -5.81 -5.81
C ASN A 73 -2.83 -5.99 -7.29
N MET A 74 -2.01 -6.99 -7.61
CA MET A 74 -1.46 -7.22 -8.95
C MET A 74 -2.41 -7.89 -9.98
N PRO A 75 -3.58 -8.48 -9.65
CA PRO A 75 -4.47 -8.95 -10.72
C PRO A 75 -5.19 -7.85 -11.51
N PRO A 76 -5.57 -6.69 -10.93
CA PRO A 76 -6.27 -5.62 -11.67
C PRO A 76 -5.57 -4.23 -11.71
N ALA A 77 -4.35 -4.08 -11.20
CA ALA A 77 -3.67 -2.78 -11.19
C ALA A 77 -2.91 -2.49 -12.50
N PRO A 78 -3.04 -1.29 -13.09
CA PRO A 78 -2.33 -0.94 -14.31
C PRO A 78 -0.81 -1.00 -14.10
N ALA A 79 -0.10 -1.57 -15.09
CA ALA A 79 1.33 -1.88 -15.01
C ALA A 79 2.26 -0.67 -14.75
N GLY A 80 1.73 0.56 -14.81
CA GLY A 80 2.46 1.80 -14.52
C GLY A 80 2.56 2.18 -13.04
N GLU A 81 1.77 1.57 -12.14
CA GLU A 81 1.75 1.97 -10.72
C GLU A 81 3.05 1.62 -9.99
N PHE A 82 3.52 0.38 -10.10
CA PHE A 82 4.72 -0.08 -9.38
C PHE A 82 5.99 0.67 -9.76
N PRO A 83 6.32 0.89 -11.05
CA PRO A 83 7.50 1.66 -11.44
C PRO A 83 7.51 3.07 -10.83
N SER A 84 6.34 3.71 -10.71
CA SER A 84 6.22 5.04 -10.12
C SER A 84 6.52 5.02 -8.61
N TRP A 85 5.99 4.03 -7.88
CA TRP A 85 6.24 3.86 -6.45
C TRP A 85 7.71 3.56 -6.17
N PHE A 86 8.32 2.68 -6.97
CA PHE A 86 9.74 2.37 -6.88
C PHE A 86 10.61 3.60 -7.17
N LEU A 87 10.26 4.39 -8.20
CA LEU A 87 11.02 5.57 -8.57
C LEU A 87 10.96 6.64 -7.46
N VAL A 88 9.77 6.93 -6.92
CA VAL A 88 9.62 7.89 -5.81
C VAL A 88 10.34 7.38 -4.56
N GLY A 89 10.18 6.10 -4.23
CA GLY A 89 10.87 5.45 -3.12
C GLY A 89 12.39 5.52 -3.25
N PHE A 90 12.92 5.28 -4.45
CA PHE A 90 14.36 5.36 -4.73
C PHE A 90 14.89 6.78 -4.62
N ILE A 91 14.21 7.78 -5.19
CA ILE A 91 14.64 9.18 -5.07
C ILE A 91 14.68 9.61 -3.60
N PHE A 92 13.63 9.31 -2.84
CA PHE A 92 13.52 9.79 -1.46
C PHE A 92 14.37 9.01 -0.46
N ASN A 93 14.48 7.69 -0.61
CA ASN A 93 15.22 6.83 0.33
C ASN A 93 16.66 6.55 -0.06
N PHE A 94 17.03 6.67 -1.35
CA PHE A 94 18.40 6.40 -1.80
C PHE A 94 19.16 7.69 -2.10
N ILE A 95 18.60 8.57 -2.92
CA ILE A 95 19.29 9.82 -3.32
C ILE A 95 19.26 10.82 -2.16
N LEU A 96 18.08 11.18 -1.68
CA LEU A 96 17.93 12.19 -0.61
C LEU A 96 18.58 11.76 0.71
N TYR A 97 18.50 10.48 1.05
CA TYR A 97 19.20 9.94 2.22
C TYR A 97 20.73 10.09 2.13
N ARG A 98 21.31 9.95 0.93
CA ARG A 98 22.77 9.98 0.73
C ARG A 98 23.34 11.39 0.56
N TYR A 99 22.59 12.32 -0.05
CA TYR A 99 23.07 13.68 -0.31
C TYR A 99 22.61 14.71 0.75
N ALA A 100 21.49 14.48 1.44
CA ALA A 100 20.90 15.44 2.38
C ALA A 100 20.31 14.77 3.63
N HIS A 101 21.10 13.90 4.28
CA HIS A 101 20.66 13.11 5.43
C HIS A 101 20.02 13.95 6.56
N ASN A 102 20.65 15.08 6.93
CA ASN A 102 20.15 15.98 7.99
C ASN A 102 18.79 16.62 7.67
N TRP A 103 18.48 16.76 6.38
CA TRP A 103 17.17 17.27 5.92
C TRP A 103 16.17 16.12 5.89
N TRP A 104 16.58 14.95 5.37
CA TRP A 104 15.74 13.77 5.30
C TRP A 104 15.21 13.34 6.67
N GLU A 105 16.05 13.31 7.71
CA GLU A 105 15.64 12.94 9.07
C GLU A 105 14.51 13.85 9.62
N LYS A 106 14.53 15.14 9.28
CA LYS A 106 13.55 16.11 9.78
C LYS A 106 12.24 16.09 9.01
N TYR A 107 12.28 15.79 7.70
CA TYR A 107 11.13 15.98 6.81
C TYR A 107 10.55 14.69 6.22
N ALA A 108 11.18 13.52 6.41
CA ALA A 108 10.69 12.24 5.87
C ALA A 108 9.27 11.91 6.34
N TYR A 109 8.96 12.16 7.61
CA TYR A 109 7.61 11.94 8.14
C TYR A 109 6.56 12.86 7.51
N ILE A 110 6.88 14.16 7.38
CA ILE A 110 5.99 15.15 6.77
C ILE A 110 5.74 14.82 5.29
N PHE A 111 6.77 14.37 4.58
CA PHE A 111 6.67 13.96 3.18
C PHE A 111 5.72 12.77 2.98
N SER A 112 5.78 11.78 3.87
CA SER A 112 4.87 10.62 3.83
C SER A 112 3.39 11.03 3.99
N ILE A 113 3.11 11.92 4.95
CA ILE A 113 1.76 12.48 5.15
C ILE A 113 1.34 13.30 3.93
N ALA A 114 2.23 14.13 3.40
CA ALA A 114 1.96 14.95 2.21
C ALA A 114 1.62 14.10 0.98
N MET A 115 2.31 12.98 0.76
CA MET A 115 2.02 12.06 -0.36
C MET A 115 0.63 11.43 -0.22
N SER A 116 0.26 11.03 0.99
CA SER A 116 -1.05 10.44 1.29
C SER A 116 -2.19 11.46 1.08
N CYS A 117 -2.02 12.69 1.57
CA CYS A 117 -2.96 13.78 1.32
C CYS A 117 -3.00 14.20 -0.15
N GLY A 118 -1.86 14.19 -0.84
CA GLY A 118 -1.74 14.54 -2.25
C GLY A 118 -2.54 13.62 -3.15
N VAL A 119 -2.49 12.30 -2.93
CA VAL A 119 -3.31 11.33 -3.69
C VAL A 119 -4.81 11.63 -3.52
N ALA A 120 -5.25 11.92 -2.30
CA ALA A 120 -6.66 12.27 -2.03
C ALA A 120 -7.07 13.58 -2.74
N ILE A 121 -6.22 14.60 -2.70
CA ILE A 121 -6.47 15.88 -3.37
C ILE A 121 -6.52 15.70 -4.89
N CYS A 122 -5.58 14.95 -5.47
CA CYS A 122 -5.55 14.65 -6.89
C CYS A 122 -6.82 13.90 -7.33
N GLY A 123 -7.25 12.89 -6.56
CA GLY A 123 -8.49 12.16 -6.81
C GLY A 123 -9.72 13.06 -6.79
N PHE A 124 -9.79 13.99 -5.83
CA PHE A 124 -10.85 14.99 -5.76
C PHE A 124 -10.85 15.87 -7.02
N ILE A 125 -9.70 16.43 -7.40
CA ILE A 125 -9.58 17.30 -8.59
C ILE A 125 -10.01 16.56 -9.86
N ILE A 126 -9.54 15.32 -10.04
CA ILE A 126 -9.89 14.49 -11.21
C ILE A 126 -11.40 14.20 -11.26
N PHE A 127 -12.02 13.92 -10.12
CA PHE A 127 -13.46 13.67 -10.05
C PHE A 127 -14.28 14.89 -10.52
N PHE A 128 -13.96 16.08 -10.00
CA PHE A 128 -14.68 17.30 -10.40
C PHE A 128 -14.38 17.71 -11.84
N ALA A 129 -13.15 17.50 -12.32
CA ALA A 129 -12.76 17.87 -13.67
C ALA A 129 -13.32 16.93 -14.74
N LEU A 130 -13.29 15.62 -14.52
CA LEU A 130 -13.59 14.60 -15.54
C LEU A 130 -14.92 13.89 -15.29
N GLN A 131 -15.14 13.38 -14.08
CA GLN A 131 -16.32 12.55 -13.77
C GLN A 131 -17.62 13.35 -13.83
N LEU A 132 -17.63 14.59 -13.32
CA LEU A 132 -18.83 15.44 -13.32
C LEU A 132 -19.14 16.08 -14.67
N ASN A 133 -18.14 16.29 -15.51
CA ASN A 133 -18.34 16.90 -16.84
C ASN A 133 -18.67 15.86 -17.93
N HIS A 134 -18.90 14.59 -17.56
CA HIS A 134 -19.18 13.48 -18.47
C HIS A 134 -18.26 13.46 -19.71
N THR A 135 -16.97 13.74 -19.52
CA THR A 135 -16.03 13.82 -20.63
C THR A 135 -15.67 12.42 -21.09
N SER A 136 -15.93 12.12 -22.37
CA SER A 136 -15.42 10.92 -23.02
C SER A 136 -13.92 11.04 -23.19
N PHE A 137 -13.15 10.13 -22.58
CA PHE A 137 -11.69 10.13 -22.72
C PHE A 137 -11.27 9.93 -24.19
N PRO A 138 -10.32 10.73 -24.70
CA PRO A 138 -9.82 10.56 -26.06
C PRO A 138 -9.05 9.25 -26.19
N GLN A 139 -9.26 8.55 -27.30
CA GLN A 139 -8.59 7.28 -27.59
C GLN A 139 -7.12 7.56 -27.93
N TRP A 140 -6.21 7.23 -27.01
CA TRP A 140 -4.76 7.33 -27.20
C TRP A 140 -4.09 6.00 -26.87
N TRP A 141 -2.82 5.89 -27.22
CA TRP A 141 -2.03 4.65 -27.14
C TRP A 141 -1.89 4.05 -25.73
N GLY A 142 -2.28 4.78 -24.67
CA GLY A 142 -2.21 4.34 -23.27
C GLY A 142 -3.55 4.07 -22.58
N LEU A 143 -4.70 4.16 -23.28
CA LEU A 143 -6.05 4.01 -22.69
C LEU A 143 -6.77 2.73 -23.15
N GLY A 144 -6.04 1.76 -23.74
CA GLY A 144 -6.60 0.49 -24.22
C GLY A 144 -7.81 0.67 -25.12
N GLY A 145 -7.60 0.88 -26.42
CA GLY A 145 -8.69 1.12 -27.39
C GLY A 145 -9.88 0.17 -27.26
N LEU A 146 -11.10 0.70 -27.40
CA LEU A 146 -12.44 0.06 -27.36
C LEU A 146 -12.78 -0.90 -26.19
N ASN A 147 -11.80 -1.44 -25.44
CA ASN A 147 -11.99 -2.43 -24.37
C ASN A 147 -11.13 -2.14 -23.11
N GLY A 148 -10.65 -0.90 -22.91
CA GLY A 148 -10.04 -0.45 -21.65
C GLY A 148 -8.58 -0.87 -21.44
N ASP A 149 -8.20 -2.09 -21.82
CA ASP A 149 -6.89 -2.66 -21.44
C ASP A 149 -5.99 -3.06 -22.63
N GLY A 150 -6.41 -2.79 -23.87
CA GLY A 150 -5.62 -3.18 -25.06
C GLY A 150 -5.49 -4.69 -25.27
N CYS A 151 -6.10 -5.49 -24.39
CA CYS A 151 -6.24 -6.94 -24.49
C CYS A 151 -7.73 -7.29 -24.41
N PRO A 152 -8.36 -7.82 -25.48
CA PRO A 152 -9.77 -8.19 -25.47
C PRO A 152 -10.11 -9.37 -24.52
N LEU A 153 -9.14 -9.92 -23.80
CA LEU A 153 -9.26 -11.12 -22.97
C LEU A 153 -9.06 -10.89 -21.47
N ASP A 154 -8.75 -9.65 -21.04
CA ASP A 154 -8.38 -9.37 -19.64
C ASP A 154 -9.55 -9.55 -18.66
N SER A 155 -10.78 -9.25 -19.11
CA SER A 155 -12.00 -9.42 -18.32
C SER A 155 -12.59 -10.84 -18.35
N ALA A 156 -12.13 -11.70 -19.27
CA ALA A 156 -12.71 -13.03 -19.50
C ALA A 156 -12.47 -13.99 -18.32
N ASN A 157 -11.32 -13.85 -17.64
CA ASN A 157 -10.93 -14.76 -16.56
C ASN A 157 -11.62 -14.43 -15.22
N PHE A 158 -11.93 -13.15 -14.98
CA PHE A 158 -12.65 -12.71 -13.78
C PHE A 158 -14.17 -12.92 -13.88
N SER A 159 -14.75 -12.78 -15.08
CA SER A 159 -16.20 -12.91 -15.29
C SER A 159 -16.66 -14.31 -15.71
N GLY A 160 -15.75 -15.27 -15.86
CA GLY A 160 -16.07 -16.66 -16.26
C GLY A 160 -16.63 -16.78 -17.68
N VAL A 161 -16.37 -15.79 -18.53
CA VAL A 161 -16.88 -15.74 -19.90
C VAL A 161 -15.84 -16.35 -20.82
N ILE A 162 -16.20 -17.43 -21.51
CA ILE A 162 -15.36 -18.05 -22.54
C ILE A 162 -15.27 -17.05 -23.70
N PRO A 163 -14.08 -16.66 -24.17
CA PRO A 163 -13.97 -15.77 -25.32
C PRO A 163 -14.54 -16.47 -26.55
N THR A 164 -15.70 -16.03 -27.02
CA THR A 164 -16.40 -16.64 -28.16
C THR A 164 -15.98 -16.09 -29.51
N ASP A 165 -14.82 -15.44 -29.65
CA ASP A 165 -14.37 -14.98 -30.97
C ASP A 165 -12.89 -15.25 -31.21
N ARG A 166 -12.64 -16.34 -31.94
CA ARG A 166 -11.46 -16.46 -32.82
C ARG A 166 -11.69 -15.55 -34.02
N TYR A 167 -11.16 -14.34 -34.03
CA TYR A 167 -10.91 -13.64 -35.29
C TYR A 167 -9.58 -12.87 -35.22
N ILE A 168 -8.63 -13.42 -35.99
CA ILE A 168 -7.55 -12.81 -36.80
C ILE A 168 -7.05 -11.44 -36.36
#